data_AF-A0A5E4KH01-F1
#
_entry.id   AF-A0A5E4KH01-F1
#
_cell.length_a   1.000
_cell.length_b   1.000
_cell.length_c   1.000
_cell.angle_alpha   90.00
_cell.angle_beta   90.00
_cell.angle_gamma   90.00
#
_symmetry.space_group_name_H-M   'P 1'
#
loop_
_entity.id
_entity.type
_entity.pdbx_description
1 polymer ?
#
loop_
_entity_poly.entity_id
_entity_poly.type
_entity_poly.pdbx_seq_one_letter_code
_entity_poly.pdbx_strand_id
1 'polypeptide(L)'
;MNRKIALILVLMASLVITSGCVSNTGNSSYTMHFFINETGEPLEGNIFNNNNLLGYAGNGSFNTSPENLRPGFIALNGTYDNQPFEFVFEFPRESLNYSGMVFPVRKDTLKRFLYNTSGLDIAGLERDIFNRVNEERQKAGIRNLIWNDKIASIAKTYSKTLSIEGFNHKDIEGNDVGDRLKEGKIFYTVAAEDLSMIEGLNGTINISGSIVNGWMESPGHRSPIMDRDELFSDGGTGMYCEKKTCYAVMVFAGLEHNENIQLDPNYMAFIYLYDPSYPFDFDVPVTIDIESTDYINIYLVSGRDQYENFLHNGKYQSFLESEMTKKFNTKVVASKGHGVIIRSAGSKIASIHVHIRYS
;
A
#
# COMPACT_ATOMS: atom_id res chain seq x y z
N MET A 1 -5.28 27.19 -18.01
CA MET A 1 -5.26 28.14 -16.88
C MET A 1 -5.71 27.38 -15.63
N ASN A 2 -4.77 27.00 -14.78
CA ASN A 2 -4.96 26.09 -13.64
C ASN A 2 -6.05 26.62 -12.69
N ARG A 3 -7.25 26.04 -12.72
CA ARG A 3 -8.16 26.12 -11.58
C ARG A 3 -7.56 25.25 -10.49
N LYS A 4 -6.81 25.86 -9.56
CA LYS A 4 -6.61 25.26 -8.24
C LYS A 4 -8.01 25.01 -7.70
N ILE A 5 -8.39 23.73 -7.58
CA ILE A 5 -9.59 23.33 -6.86
C ILE A 5 -9.32 23.70 -5.41
N ALA A 6 -9.70 24.91 -4.99
CA ALA A 6 -9.85 25.20 -3.58
C ALA A 6 -10.96 24.27 -3.08
N LEU A 7 -10.65 23.42 -2.11
CA LEU A 7 -11.68 22.73 -1.36
C LEU A 7 -12.54 23.82 -0.71
N ILE A 8 -13.85 23.78 -0.87
CA ILE A 8 -14.77 24.75 -0.29
C ILE A 8 -15.54 24.05 0.83
N LEU A 9 -15.54 24.64 2.02
CA LEU A 9 -16.40 24.18 3.12
C LEU A 9 -17.45 25.24 3.43
N VAL A 10 -18.73 24.86 3.34
CA VAL A 10 -19.86 25.71 3.71
C VAL A 10 -20.21 25.48 5.18
N LEU A 11 -20.27 26.56 5.95
CA LEU A 11 -20.53 26.61 7.38
C LEU A 11 -21.73 27.53 7.65
N MET A 12 -22.44 27.29 8.75
CA MET A 12 -23.43 28.23 9.25
C MET A 12 -22.78 29.17 10.25
N ALA A 13 -22.93 30.48 10.04
CA ALA A 13 -22.46 31.47 10.99
C ALA A 13 -23.46 31.65 12.14
N SER A 14 -22.95 32.08 13.30
CA SER A 14 -23.75 32.19 14.53
C SER A 14 -24.04 33.65 14.83
N LEU A 15 -25.25 33.96 15.30
CA LEU A 15 -25.59 35.28 15.81
C LEU A 15 -24.95 35.47 17.20
N VAL A 16 -24.08 36.46 17.33
CA VAL A 16 -23.63 36.97 18.63
C VAL A 16 -23.89 38.47 18.68
N ILE A 17 -24.64 38.89 19.70
CA ILE A 17 -25.15 40.24 19.89
C ILE A 17 -24.06 41.06 20.62
N THR A 18 -23.53 42.09 19.99
CA THR A 18 -22.93 43.20 20.73
C THR A 18 -24.03 44.21 21.02
N SER A 19 -24.45 44.28 22.28
CA SER A 19 -25.50 45.18 22.75
C SER A 19 -25.07 46.64 22.56
N GLY A 20 -25.68 47.28 21.57
CA GLY A 20 -25.68 48.74 21.42
C GLY A 20 -26.91 49.16 20.65
N CYS A 21 -27.88 49.79 21.31
CA CYS A 21 -28.94 50.51 20.63
C CYS A 21 -28.28 51.56 19.72
N VAL A 22 -28.34 51.39 18.40
CA VAL A 22 -27.82 52.38 17.45
C VAL A 22 -28.88 53.45 17.26
N SER A 23 -28.72 54.57 17.98
CA SER A 23 -29.32 55.85 17.58
C SER A 23 -28.61 56.34 16.32
N ASN A 24 -29.42 56.62 15.30
CA ASN A 24 -29.00 56.92 13.94
C ASN A 24 -28.33 58.30 13.82
N THR A 25 -26.99 58.37 13.82
CA THR A 25 -26.19 59.45 13.19
C THR A 25 -24.73 58.99 12.96
N GLY A 26 -24.33 58.79 11.71
CA GLY A 26 -22.92 58.77 11.25
C GLY A 26 -22.13 57.48 11.46
N ASN A 27 -21.78 56.80 10.35
CA ASN A 27 -20.93 55.61 10.25
C ASN A 27 -21.35 54.42 11.13
N SER A 28 -22.46 53.76 10.76
CA SER A 28 -22.69 52.40 11.23
C SER A 28 -21.58 51.50 10.68
N SER A 29 -20.78 50.92 11.57
CA SER A 29 -19.80 49.90 11.22
C SER A 29 -20.40 48.52 11.47
N TYR A 30 -20.16 47.60 10.54
CA TYR A 30 -20.46 46.18 10.66
C TYR A 30 -19.17 45.42 10.95
N THR A 31 -19.09 44.75 12.10
CA THR A 31 -17.90 44.00 12.52
C THR A 31 -18.08 42.50 12.29
N MET A 32 -17.12 41.89 11.60
CA MET A 32 -17.02 40.45 11.40
C MET A 32 -15.85 39.91 12.21
N HIS A 33 -16.08 38.85 13.00
CA HIS A 33 -15.02 38.19 13.77
C HIS A 33 -14.90 36.71 13.39
N PHE A 34 -13.72 36.26 12.98
CA PHE A 34 -13.40 34.91 12.55
C PHE A 34 -12.39 34.29 13.54
N PHE A 35 -12.74 33.14 14.11
CA PHE A 35 -11.90 32.50 15.14
C PHE A 35 -12.15 31.00 15.25
N ILE A 36 -11.23 30.29 15.92
CA ILE A 36 -11.40 28.89 16.29
C ILE A 36 -12.23 28.81 17.56
N ASN A 37 -13.38 28.14 17.49
CA ASN A 37 -14.40 28.14 18.54
C ASN A 37 -13.87 27.71 19.92
N GLU A 38 -13.00 26.70 19.94
CA GLU A 38 -12.49 26.10 21.19
C GLU A 38 -11.35 26.89 21.82
N THR A 39 -10.58 27.67 21.05
CA THR A 39 -9.36 28.35 21.53
C THR A 39 -9.47 29.87 21.52
N GLY A 40 -10.41 30.44 20.78
CA GLY A 40 -10.48 31.88 20.50
C GLY A 40 -9.37 32.36 19.56
N GLU A 41 -8.56 31.45 19.00
CA GLU A 41 -7.47 31.79 18.08
C GLU A 41 -8.04 32.50 16.84
N PRO A 42 -7.55 33.69 16.48
CA PRO A 42 -8.06 34.45 15.35
C PRO A 42 -7.73 33.76 14.01
N LEU A 43 -8.68 33.79 13.07
CA LEU A 43 -8.45 33.35 11.70
C LEU A 43 -8.31 34.56 10.77
N GLU A 44 -7.15 34.68 10.12
CA GLU A 44 -6.84 35.81 9.25
C GLU A 44 -7.00 35.45 7.77
N GLY A 45 -7.35 36.44 6.94
CA GLY A 45 -7.52 36.20 5.51
C GLY A 45 -8.33 37.26 4.77
N ASN A 46 -8.38 37.12 3.45
CA ASN A 46 -9.21 37.94 2.57
C ASN A 46 -10.69 37.59 2.75
N ILE A 47 -11.52 38.60 2.94
CA ILE A 47 -12.97 38.47 3.09
C ILE A 47 -13.64 38.78 1.76
N PHE A 48 -14.53 37.89 1.33
CA PHE A 48 -15.38 38.09 0.17
C PHE A 48 -16.85 38.06 0.57
N ASN A 49 -17.68 38.87 -0.08
CA ASN A 49 -19.12 38.73 -0.03
C ASN A 49 -19.67 38.50 -1.44
N ASN A 50 -20.28 37.33 -1.64
CA ASN A 50 -20.76 36.88 -2.96
C ASN A 50 -19.66 37.01 -4.04
N ASN A 51 -18.44 36.52 -3.73
CA ASN A 51 -17.23 36.59 -4.56
C ASN A 51 -16.63 38.00 -4.79
N ASN A 52 -17.19 39.05 -4.20
CA ASN A 52 -16.59 40.39 -4.23
C ASN A 52 -15.66 40.58 -3.04
N LEU A 53 -14.39 40.94 -3.29
CA LEU A 53 -13.42 41.22 -2.24
C LEU A 53 -13.88 42.44 -1.42
N LEU A 54 -14.06 42.24 -0.12
CA LEU A 54 -14.39 43.30 0.83
C LEU A 54 -13.13 43.88 1.50
N GLY A 55 -12.13 43.05 1.77
CA GLY A 55 -10.90 43.46 2.45
C GLY A 55 -10.20 42.29 3.12
N TYR A 56 -9.40 42.57 4.15
CA TYR A 56 -8.61 41.59 4.88
C TYR A 56 -8.97 41.62 6.37
N ALA A 57 -9.25 40.45 6.95
CA ALA A 57 -9.41 40.28 8.39
C ALA A 57 -8.04 40.08 9.05
N GLY A 58 -7.59 41.08 9.81
CA GLY A 58 -6.38 41.00 10.63
C GLY A 58 -6.74 40.75 12.09
N ASN A 59 -5.97 39.90 12.77
CA ASN A 59 -6.28 39.42 14.13
C ASN A 59 -7.73 38.91 14.26
N GLY A 60 -8.21 38.22 13.21
CA GLY A 60 -9.55 37.64 13.15
C GLY A 60 -10.69 38.65 13.03
N SER A 61 -10.43 39.94 12.81
CA SER A 61 -11.47 40.97 12.80
C SER A 61 -11.45 41.78 11.50
N PHE A 62 -12.65 42.07 10.98
CA PHE A 62 -12.85 42.92 9.81
C PHE A 62 -14.03 43.87 10.02
N ASN A 63 -13.84 45.16 9.72
CA ASN A 63 -14.88 46.19 9.83
C ASN A 63 -15.23 46.73 8.44
N THR A 64 -16.52 46.87 8.15
CA THR A 64 -17.01 47.50 6.90
C THR A 64 -18.28 48.31 7.16
N SER A 65 -18.80 48.98 6.14
CA SER A 65 -20.12 49.61 6.19
C SER A 65 -21.19 48.58 5.79
N PRO A 66 -22.36 48.52 6.47
CA PRO A 66 -23.47 47.66 6.07
C PRO A 66 -23.90 47.82 4.60
N GLU A 67 -23.70 48.99 4.00
CA GLU A 67 -24.04 49.27 2.60
C GLU A 67 -23.19 48.48 1.59
N ASN A 68 -22.02 47.98 2.02
CA ASN A 68 -21.13 47.14 1.23
C ASN A 68 -21.54 45.65 1.28
N LEU A 69 -22.48 45.27 2.14
CA LEU A 69 -22.87 43.89 2.37
C LEU A 69 -24.14 43.53 1.62
N ARG A 70 -24.22 42.29 1.13
CA ARG A 70 -25.35 41.69 0.45
C ARG A 70 -25.63 40.30 1.04
N PRO A 71 -26.90 39.92 1.22
CA PRO A 71 -27.25 38.55 1.60
C PRO A 71 -26.67 37.54 0.62
N GLY A 72 -26.35 36.34 1.09
CA GLY A 72 -25.72 35.27 0.32
C GLY A 72 -24.63 34.61 1.13
N PHE A 73 -23.37 34.79 0.73
CA PHE A 73 -22.22 34.15 1.38
C PHE A 73 -21.14 35.15 1.78
N ILE A 74 -20.52 34.89 2.93
CA ILE A 74 -19.22 35.47 3.32
C ILE A 74 -18.17 34.37 3.18
N ALA A 75 -17.10 34.62 2.42
CA ALA A 75 -15.97 33.70 2.35
C ALA A 75 -14.74 34.31 3.03
N LEU A 76 -14.06 33.52 3.85
CA LEU A 76 -12.74 33.82 4.41
C LEU A 76 -11.70 32.94 3.69
N ASN A 77 -10.80 33.57 2.95
CA ASN A 77 -9.68 32.93 2.27
C ASN A 77 -8.37 33.30 2.97
N GLY A 78 -7.78 32.34 3.68
CA GLY A 78 -6.63 32.57 4.53
C GLY A 78 -5.63 31.43 4.51
N THR A 79 -4.69 31.45 5.45
CA THR A 79 -3.72 30.37 5.67
C THR A 79 -3.69 29.99 7.14
N TYR A 80 -3.66 28.69 7.43
CA TYR A 80 -3.47 28.16 8.78
C TYR A 80 -2.44 27.03 8.70
N ASP A 81 -1.42 27.07 9.56
CA ASP A 81 -0.25 26.16 9.50
C ASP A 81 0.37 26.06 8.08
N ASN A 82 0.52 27.20 7.40
CA ASN A 82 1.01 27.31 6.01
C ASN A 82 0.15 26.61 4.94
N GLN A 83 -1.05 26.14 5.30
CA GLN A 83 -2.00 25.55 4.36
C GLN A 83 -3.10 26.57 4.02
N PRO A 84 -3.40 26.81 2.73
CA PRO A 84 -4.48 27.70 2.35
C PRO A 84 -5.84 27.09 2.71
N PHE A 85 -6.78 27.92 3.13
CA PHE A 85 -8.16 27.52 3.35
C PHE A 85 -9.15 28.51 2.76
N GLU A 86 -10.33 28.01 2.42
CA GLU A 86 -11.50 28.82 2.08
C GLU A 86 -12.71 28.33 2.88
N PHE A 87 -13.16 29.14 3.83
CA PHE A 87 -14.39 28.89 4.57
C PHE A 87 -15.48 29.80 4.06
N VAL A 88 -16.59 29.20 3.65
CA VAL A 88 -17.77 29.91 3.15
C VAL A 88 -18.85 29.81 4.20
N PHE A 89 -19.45 30.94 4.56
CA PHE A 89 -20.48 31.05 5.57
C PHE A 89 -21.75 31.59 4.95
N GLU A 90 -22.89 31.00 5.30
CA GLU A 90 -24.18 31.61 4.97
C GLU A 90 -24.34 32.96 5.67
N PHE A 91 -24.77 33.94 4.90
CA PHE A 91 -25.02 35.32 5.33
C PHE A 91 -26.45 35.71 4.96
N PRO A 92 -27.44 35.28 5.76
CA PRO A 92 -28.85 35.51 5.48
C PRO A 92 -29.21 36.99 5.66
N ARG A 93 -30.37 37.39 5.14
CA ARG A 93 -30.78 38.81 5.13
C ARG A 93 -30.90 39.39 6.53
N GLU A 94 -31.32 38.56 7.48
CA GLU A 94 -31.49 38.88 8.89
C GLU A 94 -30.17 39.29 9.55
N SER A 95 -29.02 38.82 9.05
CA SER A 95 -27.70 39.18 9.57
C SER A 95 -27.38 40.68 9.44
N LEU A 96 -28.03 41.39 8.51
CA LEU A 96 -27.88 42.84 8.32
C LEU A 96 -28.60 43.68 9.37
N ASN A 97 -29.46 43.07 10.19
CA ASN A 97 -30.15 43.77 11.28
C ASN A 97 -29.25 43.97 12.52
N TYR A 98 -28.03 43.43 12.50
CA TYR A 98 -27.07 43.49 13.60
C TYR A 98 -25.89 44.40 13.27
N SER A 99 -25.17 44.84 14.30
CA SER A 99 -23.92 45.62 14.20
C SER A 99 -22.70 44.74 13.85
N GLY A 100 -22.86 43.42 13.82
CA GLY A 100 -21.76 42.51 13.53
C GLY A 100 -22.18 41.06 13.64
N MET A 101 -21.27 40.15 13.26
CA MET A 101 -21.48 38.72 13.27
C MET A 101 -20.17 37.98 13.54
N VAL A 102 -20.28 36.81 14.15
CA VAL A 102 -19.14 35.93 14.41
C VAL A 102 -19.18 34.71 13.50
N PHE A 103 -17.99 34.27 13.11
CA PHE A 103 -17.72 33.19 12.18
C PHE A 103 -16.80 32.16 12.85
N PRO A 104 -17.32 31.39 13.82
CA PRO A 104 -16.53 30.38 14.51
C PRO A 104 -16.27 29.18 13.60
N VAL A 105 -15.04 28.68 13.59
CA VAL A 105 -14.67 27.40 12.96
C VAL A 105 -14.26 26.43 14.06
N ARG A 106 -14.82 25.22 14.06
CA ARG A 106 -14.37 24.18 15.01
C ARG A 106 -12.96 23.71 14.66
N LYS A 107 -12.10 23.55 15.65
CA LYS A 107 -10.72 23.08 15.49
C LYS A 107 -10.65 21.73 14.76
N ASP A 108 -11.56 20.81 15.06
CA ASP A 108 -11.60 19.51 14.37
C ASP A 108 -12.05 19.65 12.91
N THR A 109 -12.93 20.60 12.61
CA THR A 109 -13.31 20.90 11.22
C THR A 109 -12.13 21.48 10.46
N LEU A 110 -11.40 22.42 11.05
CA LEU A 110 -10.18 22.99 10.50
C LEU A 110 -9.13 21.90 10.23
N LYS A 111 -8.84 21.05 11.22
CA LYS A 111 -7.89 19.92 11.08
C LYS A 111 -8.29 18.94 9.98
N ARG A 112 -9.56 18.50 9.94
CA ARG A 112 -10.06 17.59 8.89
C ARG A 112 -10.00 18.23 7.51
N PHE A 113 -10.26 19.54 7.43
CA PHE A 113 -10.24 20.28 6.18
C PHE A 113 -8.82 20.46 5.64
N LEU A 114 -7.87 20.81 6.51
CA LEU A 114 -6.46 21.04 6.18
C LEU A 114 -5.62 19.76 6.14
N TYR A 115 -6.18 18.61 6.52
CA TYR A 115 -5.46 17.35 6.52
C TYR A 115 -4.85 17.07 5.15
N ASN A 116 -3.54 16.78 5.17
CA ASN A 116 -2.83 16.25 4.03
C ASN A 116 -1.97 15.05 4.47
N THR A 117 -1.66 14.19 3.52
CA THR A 117 -0.89 12.96 3.75
C THR A 117 0.62 13.20 3.83
N SER A 118 1.11 14.43 3.65
CA SER A 118 2.56 14.72 3.56
C SER A 118 3.33 14.42 4.84
N GLY A 119 2.66 14.41 6.00
CA GLY A 119 3.24 14.06 7.29
C GLY A 119 3.15 12.58 7.66
N LEU A 120 2.60 11.72 6.79
CA LEU A 120 2.49 10.29 7.07
C LEU A 120 3.86 9.60 6.96
N ASP A 121 4.15 8.74 7.92
CA ASP A 121 5.25 7.77 7.80
C ASP A 121 4.81 6.62 6.88
N ILE A 122 4.98 6.83 5.57
CA ILE A 122 4.58 5.86 4.55
C ILE A 122 5.32 4.54 4.71
N ALA A 123 6.63 4.57 5.01
CA ALA A 123 7.41 3.34 5.18
C ALA A 123 6.97 2.54 6.42
N GLY A 124 6.64 3.24 7.51
CA GLY A 124 6.04 2.64 8.69
C GLY A 124 4.69 1.99 8.39
N LEU A 125 3.83 2.66 7.61
CA LEU A 125 2.52 2.11 7.19
C LEU A 125 2.66 0.87 6.29
N GLU A 126 3.59 0.89 5.33
CA GLU A 126 3.91 -0.27 4.47
C GLU A 126 4.27 -1.50 5.33
N ARG A 127 5.12 -1.31 6.36
CA ARG A 127 5.50 -2.36 7.30
C ARG A 127 4.36 -2.80 8.20
N ASP A 128 3.56 -1.88 8.71
CA ASP A 128 2.43 -2.21 9.58
C ASP A 128 1.36 -3.03 8.85
N ILE A 129 1.07 -2.69 7.58
CA ILE A 129 0.16 -3.49 6.73
C ILE A 129 0.69 -4.91 6.57
N PHE A 130 1.96 -5.07 6.20
CA PHE A 130 2.57 -6.39 6.02
C PHE A 130 2.53 -7.22 7.32
N ASN A 131 2.86 -6.60 8.44
CA ASN A 131 2.83 -7.26 9.75
C ASN A 131 1.41 -7.70 10.12
N ARG A 132 0.40 -6.85 9.92
CA ARG A 132 -1.02 -7.20 10.14
C ARG A 132 -1.48 -8.35 9.26
N VAL A 133 -1.05 -8.41 8.00
CA VAL A 133 -1.34 -9.55 7.13
C VAL A 133 -0.71 -10.83 7.69
N ASN A 134 0.52 -10.76 8.19
CA ASN A 134 1.14 -11.89 8.90
C ASN A 134 0.45 -12.26 10.22
N GLU A 135 -0.11 -11.29 10.95
CA GLU A 135 -0.94 -11.57 12.13
C GLU A 135 -2.19 -12.36 11.75
N GLU A 136 -2.87 -12.01 10.64
CA GLU A 136 -4.01 -12.77 10.12
C GLU A 136 -3.62 -14.18 9.68
N ARG A 137 -2.47 -14.34 9.01
CA ARG A 137 -1.91 -15.67 8.66
C ARG A 137 -1.64 -16.51 9.90
N GLN A 138 -0.99 -15.93 10.90
CA GLN A 138 -0.67 -16.61 12.15
C GLN A 138 -1.93 -17.05 12.91
N LYS A 139 -2.96 -16.19 12.99
CA LYS A 139 -4.26 -16.55 13.59
C LYS A 139 -4.90 -17.78 12.94
N ALA A 140 -4.67 -17.97 11.65
CA ALA A 140 -5.19 -19.07 10.87
C ALA A 140 -4.24 -20.30 10.78
N GLY A 141 -3.10 -20.26 11.47
CA GLY A 141 -2.11 -21.34 11.50
C GLY A 141 -1.25 -21.45 10.24
N ILE A 142 -1.20 -20.39 9.42
CA ILE A 142 -0.44 -20.35 8.17
C ILE A 142 0.92 -19.71 8.44
N ARG A 143 1.95 -20.18 7.73
CA ARG A 143 3.30 -19.63 7.83
C ARG A 143 3.33 -18.14 7.45
N ASN A 144 4.06 -17.35 8.23
CA ASN A 144 4.30 -15.93 7.93
C ASN A 144 5.08 -15.78 6.61
N LEU A 145 4.72 -14.76 5.84
CA LEU A 145 5.47 -14.31 4.68
C LEU A 145 6.78 -13.66 5.11
N ILE A 146 7.82 -13.85 4.31
CA ILE A 146 9.10 -13.16 4.42
C ILE A 146 8.98 -11.83 3.67
N TRP A 147 9.37 -10.74 4.32
CA TRP A 147 9.42 -9.45 3.64
C TRP A 147 10.51 -9.44 2.58
N ASN A 148 10.15 -8.99 1.37
CA ASN A 148 11.07 -8.85 0.26
C ASN A 148 11.12 -7.40 -0.24
N ASP A 149 12.29 -6.75 -0.07
CA ASP A 149 12.46 -5.34 -0.43
C ASP A 149 12.27 -5.05 -1.93
N LYS A 150 12.64 -5.99 -2.81
CA LYS A 150 12.45 -5.83 -4.26
C LYS A 150 10.96 -5.86 -4.62
N ILE A 151 10.22 -6.80 -4.03
CA ILE A 151 8.76 -6.90 -4.21
C ILE A 151 8.07 -5.64 -3.65
N ALA A 152 8.47 -5.18 -2.45
CA ALA A 152 7.92 -3.96 -1.87
C ALA A 152 8.20 -2.71 -2.73
N SER A 153 9.38 -2.61 -3.32
CA SER A 153 9.71 -1.54 -4.27
C SER A 153 8.81 -1.57 -5.50
N ILE A 154 8.50 -2.74 -6.05
CA ILE A 154 7.57 -2.90 -7.17
C ILE A 154 6.16 -2.49 -6.77
N ALA A 155 5.67 -2.98 -5.63
CA ALA A 155 4.36 -2.62 -5.08
C ALA A 155 4.25 -1.09 -4.88
N LYS A 156 5.32 -0.44 -4.40
CA LYS A 156 5.36 1.00 -4.17
C LYS A 156 5.27 1.79 -5.47
N THR A 157 6.06 1.40 -6.48
CA THR A 157 5.96 2.01 -7.81
C THR A 157 4.54 1.87 -8.36
N TYR A 158 3.94 0.68 -8.24
CA TYR A 158 2.61 0.44 -8.75
C TYR A 158 1.52 1.22 -7.99
N SER A 159 1.65 1.40 -6.67
CA SER A 159 0.73 2.22 -5.89
C SER A 159 0.64 3.67 -6.39
N LYS A 160 1.76 4.21 -6.91
CA LYS A 160 1.78 5.51 -7.56
C LYS A 160 1.12 5.46 -8.94
N THR A 161 1.35 4.40 -9.71
CA THR A 161 0.66 4.18 -10.99
C THR A 161 -0.86 4.18 -10.81
N LEU A 162 -1.40 3.55 -9.77
CA LEU A 162 -2.84 3.55 -9.47
C LEU A 162 -3.42 4.96 -9.30
N SER A 163 -2.63 5.90 -8.78
CA SER A 163 -3.04 7.30 -8.60
C SER A 163 -3.08 8.10 -9.91
N ILE A 164 -2.36 7.66 -10.93
CA ILE A 164 -2.18 8.37 -12.21
C ILE A 164 -3.07 7.75 -13.30
N GLU A 165 -3.07 6.43 -13.39
CA GLU A 165 -3.69 5.67 -14.49
C GLU A 165 -5.07 5.11 -14.12
N GLY A 166 -5.38 5.03 -12.82
CA GLY A 166 -6.63 4.49 -12.30
C GLY A 166 -6.44 3.22 -11.47
N PHE A 167 -7.49 2.84 -10.74
CA PHE A 167 -7.44 1.73 -9.79
C PHE A 167 -7.74 0.38 -10.45
N ASN A 168 -6.70 -0.30 -10.96
CA ASN A 168 -6.80 -1.58 -11.67
C ASN A 168 -5.55 -2.45 -11.38
N HIS A 169 -5.66 -3.77 -11.51
CA HIS A 169 -4.54 -4.73 -11.39
C HIS A 169 -3.60 -4.73 -12.60
N LYS A 170 -4.09 -4.22 -13.73
CA LYS A 170 -3.32 -4.02 -14.96
C LYS A 170 -3.07 -2.55 -15.19
N ASP A 171 -1.84 -2.20 -15.57
CA ASP A 171 -1.51 -0.85 -16.02
C ASP A 171 -2.13 -0.56 -17.41
N ILE A 172 -1.91 0.65 -17.92
CA ILE A 172 -2.42 1.07 -19.23
C ILE A 172 -1.86 0.26 -20.41
N GLU A 173 -0.71 -0.39 -20.23
CA GLU A 173 -0.07 -1.26 -21.22
C GLU A 173 -0.59 -2.71 -21.13
N GLY A 174 -1.34 -3.03 -20.07
CA GLY A 174 -1.94 -4.34 -19.83
C GLY A 174 -1.09 -5.27 -18.97
N ASN A 175 0.05 -4.80 -18.43
CA ASN A 175 0.95 -5.58 -17.61
C ASN A 175 0.33 -5.83 -16.23
N ASP A 176 0.35 -7.08 -15.78
CA ASP A 176 -0.10 -7.46 -14.45
C ASP A 176 1.07 -7.61 -13.44
N VAL A 177 0.77 -8.06 -12.22
CA VAL A 177 1.77 -8.22 -11.16
C VAL A 177 2.90 -9.18 -11.57
N GLY A 178 2.58 -10.22 -12.36
CA GLY A 178 3.56 -11.17 -12.85
C GLY A 178 4.53 -10.53 -13.84
N ASP A 179 4.01 -9.74 -14.78
CA ASP A 179 4.82 -8.96 -15.71
C ASP A 179 5.74 -7.99 -14.97
N ARG A 180 5.23 -7.27 -13.96
CA ARG A 180 6.01 -6.35 -13.13
C ARG A 180 7.12 -7.05 -12.33
N LEU A 181 6.85 -8.24 -11.77
CA LEU A 181 7.85 -9.06 -11.09
C LEU A 181 8.93 -9.57 -12.06
N LYS A 182 8.52 -10.01 -13.25
CA LYS A 182 9.42 -10.48 -14.31
C LYS A 182 10.34 -9.36 -14.81
N GLU A 183 9.79 -8.16 -15.05
CA GLU A 183 10.59 -6.98 -15.43
C GLU A 183 11.63 -6.64 -14.34
N GLY A 184 11.23 -6.77 -13.06
CA GLY A 184 12.11 -6.65 -11.90
C GLY A 184 13.15 -7.78 -11.74
N LYS A 185 13.20 -8.74 -12.67
CA LYS A 185 14.05 -9.96 -12.62
C LYS A 185 13.86 -10.76 -11.32
N ILE A 186 12.62 -10.84 -10.85
CA ILE A 186 12.24 -11.67 -9.71
C ILE A 186 11.65 -12.96 -10.25
N PHE A 187 12.34 -14.08 -10.01
CA PHE A 187 11.78 -15.39 -10.28
C PHE A 187 10.68 -15.70 -9.25
N TYR A 188 9.55 -16.23 -9.71
CA TYR A 188 8.45 -16.65 -8.84
C TYR A 188 7.75 -17.88 -9.43
N THR A 189 7.24 -18.75 -8.57
CA THR A 189 6.44 -19.93 -8.97
C THR A 189 4.96 -19.57 -9.08
N VAL A 190 4.49 -18.64 -8.25
CA VAL A 190 3.15 -18.04 -8.25
C VAL A 190 3.23 -16.60 -7.77
N ALA A 191 2.29 -15.75 -8.18
CA ALA A 191 2.15 -14.39 -7.69
C ALA A 191 0.68 -14.01 -7.51
N ALA A 192 0.40 -13.13 -6.55
CA ALA A 192 -0.91 -12.51 -6.36
C ALA A 192 -0.75 -11.05 -5.90
N GLU A 193 -1.82 -10.26 -6.03
CA GLU A 193 -1.82 -8.85 -5.68
C GLU A 193 -3.14 -8.45 -5.02
N ASP A 194 -3.03 -7.71 -3.92
CA ASP A 194 -4.14 -7.00 -3.30
C ASP A 194 -3.95 -5.49 -3.44
N LEU A 195 -5.05 -4.81 -3.81
CA LEU A 195 -5.10 -3.36 -3.97
C LEU A 195 -6.04 -2.76 -2.93
N SER A 196 -5.72 -1.56 -2.44
CA SER A 196 -6.64 -0.78 -1.61
C SER A 196 -6.53 0.71 -1.92
N MET A 197 -7.66 1.40 -1.83
CA MET A 197 -7.75 2.86 -1.93
C MET A 197 -8.56 3.37 -0.75
N ILE A 198 -7.99 4.32 -0.01
CA ILE A 198 -8.69 5.03 1.06
C ILE A 198 -8.74 6.50 0.69
N GLU A 199 -9.94 7.05 0.59
CA GLU A 199 -10.19 8.47 0.35
C GLU A 199 -10.70 9.17 1.62
N GLY A 200 -10.70 10.50 1.60
CA GLY A 200 -11.29 11.29 2.68
C GLY A 200 -10.50 11.21 4.00
N LEU A 201 -9.20 10.93 3.94
CA LEU A 201 -8.34 10.90 5.11
C LEU A 201 -8.41 12.21 5.89
N ASN A 202 -8.49 12.07 7.21
CA ASN A 202 -8.85 13.16 8.11
C ASN A 202 -8.07 13.13 9.45
N GLY A 203 -7.04 12.28 9.54
CA GLY A 203 -6.17 12.11 10.70
C GLY A 203 -6.67 11.20 11.82
N THR A 204 -7.90 10.68 11.73
CA THR A 204 -8.46 9.75 12.74
C THR A 204 -8.55 8.31 12.28
N ILE A 205 -8.34 8.07 10.98
CA ILE A 205 -8.45 6.75 10.37
C ILE A 205 -7.17 5.96 10.66
N ASN A 206 -7.32 4.77 11.23
CA ASN A 206 -6.25 3.78 11.29
C ASN A 206 -6.05 3.17 9.89
N ILE A 207 -5.16 3.79 9.10
CA ILE A 207 -4.98 3.49 7.68
C ILE A 207 -4.66 2.02 7.43
N SER A 208 -3.63 1.48 8.08
CA SER A 208 -3.18 0.10 7.90
C SER A 208 -4.23 -0.91 8.37
N GLY A 209 -4.87 -0.66 9.51
CA GLY A 209 -5.96 -1.50 10.02
C GLY A 209 -7.16 -1.51 9.08
N SER A 210 -7.56 -0.36 8.55
CA SER A 210 -8.67 -0.26 7.58
C SER A 210 -8.36 -1.01 6.28
N ILE A 211 -7.12 -0.94 5.78
CA ILE A 211 -6.70 -1.67 4.57
C ILE A 211 -6.83 -3.18 4.78
N VAL A 212 -6.20 -3.71 5.83
CA VAL A 212 -6.17 -5.16 6.07
C VAL A 212 -7.56 -5.71 6.41
N ASN A 213 -8.35 -4.99 7.21
CA ASN A 213 -9.74 -5.39 7.48
C ASN A 213 -10.56 -5.43 6.18
N GLY A 214 -10.42 -4.43 5.32
CA GLY A 214 -11.10 -4.40 4.02
C GLY A 214 -10.70 -5.58 3.11
N TRP A 215 -9.42 -5.97 3.11
CA TRP A 215 -8.97 -7.17 2.40
C TRP A 215 -9.58 -8.45 3.01
N MET A 216 -9.59 -8.57 4.33
CA MET A 216 -10.15 -9.74 5.02
C MET A 216 -11.68 -9.89 4.86
N GLU A 217 -12.41 -8.80 4.67
CA GLU A 217 -13.85 -8.80 4.39
C GLU A 217 -14.18 -9.21 2.94
N SER A 218 -13.25 -9.03 2.01
CA SER A 218 -13.39 -9.42 0.61
C SER A 218 -12.87 -10.84 0.35
N PRO A 219 -13.70 -11.78 -0.15
CA PRO A 219 -13.22 -13.13 -0.44
C PRO A 219 -12.03 -13.19 -1.41
N GLY A 220 -12.00 -12.30 -2.40
CA GLY A 220 -10.92 -12.23 -3.38
C GLY A 220 -9.59 -11.84 -2.74
N HIS A 221 -9.58 -10.77 -1.95
CA HIS A 221 -8.37 -10.27 -1.28
C HIS A 221 -7.95 -11.14 -0.09
N ARG A 222 -8.91 -11.71 0.65
CA ARG A 222 -8.61 -12.64 1.73
C ARG A 222 -7.92 -13.91 1.24
N SER A 223 -8.17 -14.35 0.01
CA SER A 223 -7.64 -15.60 -0.52
C SER A 223 -6.11 -15.68 -0.50
N PRO A 224 -5.33 -14.75 -1.10
CA PRO A 224 -3.87 -14.77 -1.02
C PRO A 224 -3.32 -14.57 0.38
N ILE A 225 -4.05 -13.86 1.26
CA ILE A 225 -3.68 -13.74 2.67
C ILE A 225 -3.80 -15.11 3.37
N MET A 226 -4.90 -15.83 3.19
CA MET A 226 -5.18 -17.10 3.88
C MET A 226 -4.51 -18.32 3.25
N ASP A 227 -4.09 -18.25 1.98
CA ASP A 227 -3.15 -19.17 1.32
C ASP A 227 -3.13 -20.60 1.89
N ARG A 228 -4.27 -21.30 1.79
CA ARG A 228 -4.45 -22.60 2.46
C ARG A 228 -3.55 -23.70 1.88
N ASP A 229 -3.07 -23.49 0.67
CA ASP A 229 -2.15 -24.36 -0.04
C ASP A 229 -0.68 -23.96 0.16
N GLU A 230 -0.41 -22.93 0.98
CA GLU A 230 0.93 -22.42 1.33
C GLU A 230 1.82 -22.10 0.13
N LEU A 231 1.22 -21.51 -0.91
CA LEU A 231 1.89 -21.19 -2.18
C LEU A 231 2.82 -19.98 -2.07
N PHE A 232 2.56 -19.06 -1.14
CA PHE A 232 3.31 -17.82 -0.99
C PHE A 232 4.31 -17.93 0.16
N SER A 233 5.58 -17.64 -0.14
CA SER A 233 6.66 -17.57 0.85
C SER A 233 7.04 -16.13 1.19
N ASP A 234 6.82 -15.20 0.26
CA ASP A 234 7.29 -13.83 0.32
C ASP A 234 6.18 -12.85 0.00
N GLY A 235 6.38 -11.61 0.44
CA GLY A 235 5.61 -10.50 -0.06
C GLY A 235 6.26 -9.16 0.20
N GLY A 236 5.61 -8.12 -0.31
CA GLY A 236 6.01 -6.74 -0.08
C GLY A 236 4.81 -5.82 -0.21
N THR A 237 4.75 -4.82 0.64
CA THR A 237 3.71 -3.79 0.62
C THR A 237 4.31 -2.47 0.16
N GLY A 238 3.58 -1.75 -0.68
CA GLY A 238 3.94 -0.42 -1.14
C GLY A 238 2.76 0.53 -1.09
N MET A 239 3.03 1.80 -0.76
CA MET A 239 1.99 2.82 -0.64
C MET A 239 2.38 4.13 -1.30
N TYR A 240 1.36 4.81 -1.83
CA TYR A 240 1.44 6.16 -2.33
C TYR A 240 0.24 6.96 -1.84
N CYS A 241 0.49 8.13 -1.26
CA CYS A 241 -0.56 8.98 -0.74
C CYS A 241 -0.43 10.40 -1.29
N GLU A 242 -1.55 10.95 -1.75
CA GLU A 242 -1.65 12.32 -2.23
C GLU A 242 -2.93 12.98 -1.69
N LYS A 243 -2.79 14.20 -1.16
CA LYS A 243 -3.88 14.98 -0.54
C LYS A 243 -4.54 14.21 0.60
N LYS A 244 -5.72 13.62 0.35
CA LYS A 244 -6.52 12.86 1.33
C LYS A 244 -6.78 11.43 0.86
N THR A 245 -6.02 10.98 -0.13
CA THR A 245 -6.16 9.65 -0.72
C THR A 245 -4.86 8.88 -0.57
N CYS A 246 -4.94 7.63 -0.16
CA CYS A 246 -3.84 6.69 -0.15
C CYS A 246 -4.20 5.47 -1.01
N TYR A 247 -3.22 5.00 -1.77
CA TYR A 247 -3.25 3.77 -2.55
C TYR A 247 -2.25 2.81 -1.92
N ALA A 248 -2.68 1.58 -1.68
CA ALA A 248 -1.84 0.52 -1.14
C ALA A 248 -1.87 -0.69 -2.07
N VAL A 249 -0.70 -1.30 -2.23
CA VAL A 249 -0.50 -2.53 -3.00
C VAL A 249 0.21 -3.51 -2.09
N MET A 250 -0.28 -4.74 -1.99
CA MET A 250 0.47 -5.85 -1.45
C MET A 250 0.66 -6.90 -2.53
N VAL A 251 1.91 -7.30 -2.75
CA VAL A 251 2.26 -8.38 -3.67
C VAL A 251 2.70 -9.59 -2.86
N PHE A 252 2.18 -10.75 -3.23
CA PHE A 252 2.52 -12.06 -2.68
C PHE A 252 3.26 -12.85 -3.76
N ALA A 253 4.31 -13.58 -3.39
CA ALA A 253 5.05 -14.39 -4.34
C ALA A 253 5.56 -15.70 -3.72
N GLY A 254 5.46 -16.77 -4.50
CA GLY A 254 6.10 -18.06 -4.19
C GLY A 254 7.54 -18.05 -4.67
N LEU A 255 8.49 -17.98 -3.74
CA LEU A 255 9.93 -18.02 -3.99
C LEU A 255 10.55 -19.30 -3.44
N GLU A 256 9.72 -20.28 -3.09
CA GLU A 256 10.13 -21.59 -2.58
C GLU A 256 9.39 -22.69 -3.32
N HIS A 257 10.06 -23.84 -3.47
CA HIS A 257 9.45 -25.10 -3.87
C HIS A 257 9.82 -26.18 -2.84
N ASN A 258 8.82 -26.89 -2.35
CA ASN A 258 8.98 -27.96 -1.39
C ASN A 258 8.46 -29.26 -1.99
N GLU A 259 9.25 -30.32 -1.92
CA GLU A 259 8.87 -31.63 -2.44
C GLU A 259 9.26 -32.73 -1.46
N ASN A 260 8.32 -33.63 -1.18
CA ASN A 260 8.55 -34.80 -0.36
C ASN A 260 8.43 -36.03 -1.24
N ILE A 261 9.51 -36.80 -1.35
CA ILE A 261 9.55 -38.04 -2.14
C ILE A 261 9.94 -39.22 -1.27
N GLN A 262 9.49 -40.41 -1.66
CA GLN A 262 9.95 -41.67 -1.11
C GLN A 262 10.62 -42.49 -2.20
N LEU A 263 11.83 -42.99 -1.92
CA LEU A 263 12.58 -43.83 -2.83
C LEU A 263 12.87 -45.19 -2.19
N ASP A 264 12.43 -46.26 -2.85
CA ASP A 264 12.89 -47.62 -2.54
C ASP A 264 14.39 -47.78 -2.78
N PRO A 265 15.05 -48.78 -2.17
CA PRO A 265 16.46 -49.06 -2.44
C PRO A 265 16.76 -49.24 -3.93
N ASN A 266 17.79 -48.55 -4.42
CA ASN A 266 18.22 -48.48 -5.83
C ASN A 266 17.29 -47.72 -6.80
N TYR A 267 16.30 -46.99 -6.31
CA TYR A 267 15.46 -46.12 -7.12
C TYR A 267 16.06 -44.72 -7.25
N MET A 268 15.61 -43.99 -8.27
CA MET A 268 16.01 -42.61 -8.49
C MET A 268 14.83 -41.75 -8.94
N ALA A 269 14.91 -40.46 -8.65
CA ALA A 269 13.97 -39.44 -9.09
C ALA A 269 14.72 -38.24 -9.69
N PHE A 270 14.00 -37.43 -10.44
CA PHE A 270 14.46 -36.16 -10.98
C PHE A 270 13.51 -35.04 -10.56
N ILE A 271 14.06 -33.95 -10.07
CA ILE A 271 13.33 -32.74 -9.68
C ILE A 271 13.95 -31.55 -10.42
N TYR A 272 13.10 -30.70 -11.03
CA TYR A 272 13.59 -29.47 -11.65
C TYR A 272 14.03 -28.47 -10.58
N LEU A 273 15.21 -27.88 -10.78
CA LEU A 273 15.61 -26.67 -10.07
C LEU A 273 14.99 -25.45 -10.74
N TYR A 274 14.89 -25.50 -12.07
CA TYR A 274 14.22 -24.51 -12.90
C TYR A 274 13.43 -25.23 -14.00
N ASP A 275 12.12 -25.34 -13.80
CA ASP A 275 11.21 -25.95 -14.78
C ASP A 275 11.16 -25.13 -16.09
N PRO A 276 11.39 -25.76 -17.26
CA PRO A 276 11.32 -25.08 -18.56
C PRO A 276 10.00 -24.39 -18.89
N SER A 277 8.90 -24.79 -18.26
CA SER A 277 7.57 -24.20 -18.48
C SER A 277 7.45 -22.78 -17.93
N TYR A 278 8.29 -22.38 -16.98
CA TYR A 278 8.25 -21.01 -16.46
C TYR A 278 8.65 -19.99 -17.55
N PRO A 279 7.95 -18.84 -17.66
CA PRO A 279 8.09 -17.91 -18.77
C PRO A 279 9.30 -16.95 -18.64
N PHE A 280 10.27 -17.27 -17.79
CA PHE A 280 11.46 -16.44 -17.56
C PHE A 280 12.58 -16.77 -18.55
N ASP A 281 13.45 -15.80 -18.81
CA ASP A 281 14.55 -15.84 -19.77
C ASP A 281 15.90 -15.47 -19.13
N PHE A 282 15.95 -15.42 -17.79
CA PHE A 282 17.14 -15.18 -17.00
C PHE A 282 17.46 -16.37 -16.10
N ASP A 283 18.73 -16.55 -15.76
CA ASP A 283 19.19 -17.53 -14.78
C ASP A 283 18.84 -17.07 -13.36
N VAL A 284 18.59 -18.02 -12.46
CA VAL A 284 18.14 -17.75 -11.09
C VAL A 284 19.09 -18.35 -10.06
N PRO A 285 19.59 -17.56 -9.10
CA PRO A 285 20.28 -18.11 -7.93
C PRO A 285 19.32 -18.92 -7.07
N VAL A 286 19.63 -20.20 -6.87
CA VAL A 286 18.85 -21.12 -6.05
C VAL A 286 19.67 -21.66 -4.89
N THR A 287 19.06 -21.73 -3.71
CA THR A 287 19.55 -22.50 -2.58
C THR A 287 18.78 -23.79 -2.51
N ILE A 288 19.48 -24.91 -2.35
CA ILE A 288 18.91 -26.26 -2.39
C ILE A 288 19.26 -26.94 -1.07
N ASP A 289 18.25 -27.42 -0.37
CA ASP A 289 18.32 -28.12 0.88
C ASP A 289 17.64 -29.49 0.71
N ILE A 290 18.39 -30.56 0.90
CA ILE A 290 17.89 -31.93 0.80
C ILE A 290 18.22 -32.68 2.09
N GLU A 291 17.19 -33.23 2.73
CA GLU A 291 17.32 -34.08 3.90
C GLU A 291 16.70 -35.46 3.64
N SER A 292 17.35 -36.52 4.10
CA SER A 292 16.91 -37.90 3.89
C SER A 292 17.04 -38.76 5.14
N THR A 293 16.10 -39.69 5.34
CA THR A 293 16.16 -40.68 6.42
C THR A 293 17.23 -41.75 6.20
N ASP A 294 17.59 -42.04 4.95
CA ASP A 294 18.65 -42.99 4.58
C ASP A 294 19.66 -42.38 3.59
N TYR A 295 20.76 -43.08 3.32
CA TYR A 295 21.81 -42.60 2.42
C TYR A 295 21.28 -42.44 0.98
N ILE A 296 21.63 -41.30 0.38
CA ILE A 296 21.30 -40.93 -0.99
C ILE A 296 22.55 -40.41 -1.72
N ASN A 297 22.50 -40.51 -3.04
CA ASN A 297 23.41 -39.83 -3.95
C ASN A 297 22.64 -38.75 -4.71
N ILE A 298 23.28 -37.60 -4.90
CA ILE A 298 22.69 -36.39 -5.46
C ILE A 298 23.57 -35.94 -6.62
N TYR A 299 22.95 -35.67 -7.77
CA TYR A 299 23.63 -35.21 -8.98
C TYR A 299 22.89 -34.01 -9.55
N LEU A 300 23.51 -32.83 -9.55
CA LEU A 300 22.98 -31.66 -10.24
C LEU A 300 23.36 -31.71 -11.72
N VAL A 301 22.37 -31.61 -12.58
CA VAL A 301 22.50 -31.86 -14.02
C VAL A 301 21.89 -30.73 -14.86
N SER A 302 22.37 -30.60 -16.10
CA SER A 302 21.93 -29.56 -17.04
C SER A 302 20.50 -29.74 -17.54
N GLY A 303 19.95 -30.95 -17.44
CA GLY A 303 18.64 -31.27 -18.00
C GLY A 303 18.14 -32.66 -17.65
N ARG A 304 16.85 -32.87 -17.93
CA ARG A 304 16.16 -34.16 -17.73
C ARG A 304 16.69 -35.28 -18.63
N ASP A 305 17.28 -34.93 -19.77
CA ASP A 305 17.99 -35.86 -20.65
C ASP A 305 19.12 -36.60 -19.92
N GLN A 306 19.79 -35.95 -18.96
CA GLN A 306 20.84 -36.59 -18.15
C GLN A 306 20.26 -37.67 -17.21
N TYR A 307 19.06 -37.44 -16.67
CA TYR A 307 18.34 -38.43 -15.87
C TYR A 307 17.91 -39.64 -16.71
N GLU A 308 17.37 -39.38 -17.90
CA GLU A 308 16.95 -40.44 -18.83
C GLU A 308 18.15 -41.29 -19.29
N ASN A 309 19.27 -40.65 -19.62
CA ASN A 309 20.51 -41.35 -19.96
C ASN A 309 21.00 -42.23 -18.78
N PHE A 310 20.93 -41.71 -17.55
CA PHE A 310 21.34 -42.47 -16.36
C PHE A 310 20.48 -43.73 -16.22
N LEU A 311 19.15 -43.60 -16.32
CA LEU A 311 18.23 -44.75 -16.26
C LEU A 311 18.50 -45.80 -17.34
N HIS A 312 18.78 -45.38 -18.57
CA HIS A 312 18.87 -46.30 -19.71
C HIS A 312 20.22 -46.99 -19.86
N ASN A 313 21.32 -46.30 -19.60
CA ASN A 313 22.66 -46.81 -19.91
C ASN A 313 23.72 -46.45 -18.85
N GLY A 314 23.31 -45.90 -17.70
CA GLY A 314 24.21 -45.57 -16.60
C GLY A 314 25.09 -44.34 -16.84
N LYS A 315 24.95 -43.65 -17.98
CA LYS A 315 25.75 -42.46 -18.29
C LYS A 315 24.99 -41.19 -17.91
N TYR A 316 25.70 -40.24 -17.35
CA TYR A 316 25.20 -38.91 -17.04
C TYR A 316 26.37 -37.93 -16.99
N GLN A 317 26.06 -36.65 -17.10
CA GLN A 317 26.98 -35.57 -16.81
C GLN A 317 26.32 -34.68 -15.76
N SER A 318 27.02 -34.51 -14.65
CA SER A 318 26.65 -33.56 -13.61
C SER A 318 27.68 -32.43 -13.58
N PHE A 319 27.30 -31.31 -12.96
CA PHE A 319 28.24 -30.26 -12.62
C PHE A 319 28.51 -30.18 -11.11
N LEU A 320 27.76 -30.91 -10.29
CA LEU A 320 27.97 -31.06 -8.84
C LEU A 320 27.37 -32.37 -8.36
N GLU A 321 28.09 -33.09 -7.51
CA GLU A 321 27.67 -34.37 -6.94
C GLU A 321 27.90 -34.44 -5.43
N SER A 322 27.09 -35.24 -4.76
CA SER A 322 27.30 -35.64 -3.38
C SER A 322 26.79 -37.06 -3.19
N GLU A 323 27.66 -37.97 -2.75
CA GLU A 323 27.33 -39.39 -2.60
C GLU A 323 27.35 -39.82 -1.13
N MET A 324 26.59 -40.87 -0.83
CA MET A 324 26.51 -41.47 0.51
C MET A 324 26.24 -40.44 1.61
N THR A 325 25.33 -39.50 1.34
CA THR A 325 24.93 -38.45 2.29
C THR A 325 23.47 -38.62 2.73
N LYS A 326 23.13 -37.99 3.86
CA LYS A 326 21.75 -37.83 4.35
C LYS A 326 21.29 -36.37 4.36
N LYS A 327 22.23 -35.44 4.17
CA LYS A 327 21.97 -34.00 4.14
C LYS A 327 22.81 -33.35 3.06
N PHE A 328 22.22 -32.42 2.33
CA PHE A 328 22.90 -31.68 1.30
C PHE A 328 22.36 -30.26 1.26
N ASN A 329 23.24 -29.29 1.36
CA ASN A 329 22.94 -27.87 1.20
C ASN A 329 23.91 -27.29 0.19
N THR A 330 23.41 -26.58 -0.81
CA THR A 330 24.26 -25.85 -1.75
C THR A 330 23.54 -24.63 -2.30
N LYS A 331 24.32 -23.70 -2.86
CA LYS A 331 23.81 -22.58 -3.64
C LYS A 331 24.42 -22.63 -5.04
N VAL A 332 23.56 -22.58 -6.06
CA VAL A 332 23.96 -22.58 -7.46
C VAL A 332 23.18 -21.53 -8.25
N VAL A 333 23.66 -21.22 -9.46
CA VAL A 333 22.86 -20.48 -10.43
C VAL A 333 22.22 -21.52 -11.35
N ALA A 334 20.90 -21.61 -11.32
CA ALA A 334 20.13 -22.52 -12.15
C ALA A 334 19.75 -21.84 -13.46
N SER A 335 20.08 -22.49 -14.56
CA SER A 335 19.55 -22.17 -15.89
C SER A 335 18.31 -22.99 -16.18
N LYS A 336 17.51 -22.52 -17.13
CA LYS A 336 16.27 -23.20 -17.53
C LYS A 336 16.52 -24.66 -17.90
N GLY A 337 15.80 -25.58 -17.25
CA GLY A 337 15.92 -27.02 -17.42
C GLY A 337 16.89 -27.71 -16.47
N HIS A 338 17.73 -26.97 -15.74
CA HIS A 338 18.59 -27.57 -14.70
C HIS A 338 17.75 -28.31 -13.67
N GLY A 339 18.29 -29.44 -13.19
CA GLY A 339 17.60 -30.31 -12.25
C GLY A 339 18.55 -31.03 -11.31
N VAL A 340 17.97 -31.78 -10.39
CA VAL A 340 18.66 -32.65 -9.46
C VAL A 340 18.16 -34.07 -9.63
N ILE A 341 19.09 -35.00 -9.81
CA ILE A 341 18.84 -36.44 -9.72
C ILE A 341 19.13 -36.85 -8.29
N ILE A 342 18.19 -37.55 -7.66
CA ILE A 342 18.36 -38.13 -6.33
C ILE A 342 18.19 -39.64 -6.46
N ARG A 343 19.21 -40.40 -6.06
CA ARG A 343 19.21 -41.85 -6.08
C ARG A 343 19.37 -42.39 -4.65
N SER A 344 18.55 -43.36 -4.26
CA SER A 344 18.75 -44.05 -2.99
C SER A 344 20.01 -44.92 -3.04
N ALA A 345 20.85 -44.78 -2.01
CA ALA A 345 22.09 -45.52 -1.83
C ALA A 345 22.09 -46.40 -0.57
N GLY A 346 21.10 -46.20 0.30
CA GLY A 346 20.87 -47.01 1.49
C GLY A 346 20.16 -48.34 1.20
N SER A 347 19.91 -49.09 2.28
CA SER A 347 19.24 -50.41 2.23
C SER A 347 17.77 -50.35 2.61
N LYS A 348 17.27 -49.18 3.03
CA LYS A 348 15.89 -48.95 3.43
C LYS A 348 15.24 -47.94 2.49
N ILE A 349 13.92 -47.85 2.58
CA ILE A 349 13.17 -46.77 1.92
C ILE A 349 13.66 -45.43 2.48
N ALA A 350 14.06 -44.52 1.59
CA ALA A 350 14.47 -43.17 1.93
C ALA A 350 13.28 -42.23 1.81
N SER A 351 12.88 -41.60 2.91
CA SER A 351 11.98 -40.43 2.88
C SER A 351 12.86 -39.19 2.76
N ILE A 352 12.67 -38.44 1.67
CA ILE A 352 13.53 -37.34 1.27
C ILE A 352 12.69 -36.07 1.18
N HIS A 353 13.12 -35.03 1.89
CA HIS A 353 12.57 -33.69 1.81
C HIS A 353 13.51 -32.82 0.98
N VAL A 354 12.99 -32.18 -0.05
CA VAL A 354 13.69 -31.26 -0.94
C VAL A 354 13.07 -29.88 -0.79
N HIS A 355 13.89 -28.90 -0.44
CA HIS A 355 13.52 -27.51 -0.35
C HIS A 355 14.41 -26.70 -1.30
N ILE A 356 13.78 -25.90 -2.17
CA ILE A 356 14.44 -25.03 -3.13
C ILE A 356 13.98 -23.61 -2.85
N ARG A 357 14.93 -22.69 -2.71
CA ARG A 357 14.69 -21.27 -2.47
C ARG A 357 15.28 -20.42 -3.60
N TYR A 358 14.43 -19.66 -4.29
CA TYR A 358 14.80 -18.69 -5.33
C TYR A 358 15.16 -17.34 -4.70
N SER A 359 16.18 -16.64 -5.22
CA SER A 359 16.72 -15.39 -4.62
C SER A 359 17.06 -14.27 -5.60
#